data_AF-A0A6P1BNP9-F1
#
_entry.id   AF-A0A6P1BNP9-F1
#
_cell.length_a   1.000
_cell.length_b   1.000
_cell.length_c   1.000
_cell.angle_alpha   90.00
_cell.angle_beta   90.00
_cell.angle_gamma   90.00
#
_symmetry.space_group_name_H-M   'P 1'
#
loop_
_entity.id
_entity.type
_entity.pdbx_description
1 polymer ?
#
loop_
_entity_poly.entity_id
_entity_poly.type
_entity_poly.pdbx_seq_one_letter_code
_entity_poly.pdbx_strand_id
1 'polypeptide(L)' 'MAFGFTMMNGEQEIECQISDAAMDELAGTRGTASMARQAQFVALRDAVERIASDIYDSSPVVRGATIRIFTKHISKE' A
#
# COMPACT_ATOMS: atom_id res chain seq x y z
N MET A 1 0.42 -11.51 5.79
CA MET A 1 1.15 -10.51 6.59
C MET A 1 0.91 -9.15 5.93
N ALA A 2 1.56 -8.08 6.41
CA ALA A 2 1.49 -6.77 5.78
C ALA A 2 2.88 -6.14 5.75
N PHE A 3 3.17 -5.43 4.66
CA PHE A 3 4.35 -4.61 4.50
C PHE A 3 4.02 -3.18 4.96
N GLY A 4 4.73 -2.69 5.97
CA GLY A 4 4.56 -1.34 6.49
C GLY A 4 5.44 -0.34 5.75
N PHE A 5 4.91 0.84 5.49
CA PHE A 5 5.63 1.98 4.90
C PHE A 5 5.02 3.29 5.40
N THR A 6 5.68 4.41 5.12
CA THR A 6 5.13 5.74 5.42
C THR A 6 5.05 6.58 4.15
N MET A 7 4.03 7.44 4.10
CA MET A 7 3.80 8.42 3.04
C MET A 7 3.78 9.81 3.65
N MET A 8 4.24 10.81 2.92
CA MET A 8 4.18 12.21 3.34
C MET A 8 2.99 12.90 2.68
N ASN A 9 2.15 13.55 3.48
CA ASN A 9 1.16 14.51 3.02
C ASN A 9 1.53 15.90 3.56
N GLY A 10 2.24 16.68 2.74
CA GLY A 10 2.88 17.91 3.21
C GLY A 10 3.91 17.61 4.31
N GLU A 11 3.70 18.17 5.49
CA GLU A 11 4.55 17.94 6.68
C GLU A 11 4.07 16.75 7.54
N GLN A 12 2.94 16.13 7.19
CA GLN A 12 2.39 15.02 7.95
C GLN A 12 2.90 13.68 7.43
N GLU A 13 3.56 12.91 8.30
CA GLU A 13 3.84 11.50 8.05
C GLU A 13 2.57 10.66 8.31
N ILE A 14 2.24 9.78 7.36
CA ILE A 14 1.08 8.90 7.42
C ILE A 14 1.57 7.45 7.37
N GLU A 15 1.23 6.69 8.41
CA GLU A 15 1.50 5.25 8.43
C GLU A 15 0.60 4.52 7.45
N CYS A 16 1.22 3.67 6.63
CA CYS A 16 0.55 2.87 5.64
C CYS A 16 0.96 1.40 5.74
N GLN A 17 0.05 0.52 5.37
CA GLN A 17 0.28 -0.91 5.29
C GLN A 17 -0.37 -1.45 4.02
N ILE A 18 0.31 -2.37 3.36
CA ILE A 18 -0.25 -3.15 2.25
C ILE A 18 -0.15 -4.63 2.58
N SER A 19 -1.23 -5.39 2.42
CA SER A 19 -1.18 -6.83 2.64
C SER A 19 -0.35 -7.53 1.56
N ASP A 20 0.31 -8.64 1.91
CA ASP A 20 1.11 -9.39 0.92
C ASP A 20 0.28 -9.79 -0.31
N ALA A 21 -0.98 -10.16 -0.08
CA ALA A 21 -1.91 -10.54 -1.15
C ALA A 21 -2.23 -9.37 -2.08
N ALA A 22 -2.41 -8.16 -1.54
CA ALA A 22 -2.64 -6.97 -2.35
C ALA A 22 -1.40 -6.59 -3.17
N MET A 23 -0.21 -6.74 -2.59
CA MET A 23 1.04 -6.50 -3.30
C MET A 23 1.28 -7.53 -4.42
N ASP A 24 0.99 -8.80 -4.16
CA ASP A 24 1.08 -9.87 -5.15
C ASP A 24 0.08 -9.67 -6.29
N GLU A 25 -1.18 -9.30 -5.96
CA GLU A 25 -2.22 -8.98 -6.96
C GLU A 25 -1.82 -7.78 -7.83
N LEU A 26 -1.30 -6.71 -7.22
CA LEU A 26 -0.80 -5.54 -7.94
C LEU A 26 0.39 -5.88 -8.86
N ALA A 27 1.23 -6.83 -8.46
CA ALA A 27 2.34 -7.31 -9.27
C ALA A 27 1.92 -8.28 -10.39
N GLY A 28 0.67 -8.77 -10.39
CA GLY A 28 0.26 -9.88 -11.26
C GLY A 28 0.96 -11.20 -10.93
N THR A 29 1.45 -11.37 -9.70
CA THR A 29 2.18 -12.58 -9.26
C THR A 29 1.45 -13.24 -8.08
N ARG A 30 1.93 -14.42 -7.63
CA ARG A 30 1.46 -15.03 -6.38
C ARG A 30 2.64 -15.56 -5.58
N GLY A 31 2.71 -15.19 -4.30
CA GLY A 31 3.64 -15.80 -3.35
C GLY A 31 5.05 -15.23 -3.43
N THR A 32 5.21 -13.91 -3.45
CA THR A 32 6.54 -13.30 -3.43
C THR A 32 7.26 -13.64 -2.12
N ALA A 33 8.48 -14.17 -2.23
CA ALA A 33 9.30 -14.49 -1.07
C ALA A 33 9.57 -13.24 -0.21
N SER A 34 9.62 -13.40 1.12
CA SER A 34 9.84 -12.28 2.06
C SER A 34 11.07 -11.43 1.70
N MET A 35 12.17 -12.06 1.27
CA MET A 35 13.41 -11.36 0.90
C MET A 35 13.27 -10.50 -0.37
N ALA A 36 12.34 -10.83 -1.26
CA ALA A 36 12.08 -10.07 -2.49
C ALA A 36 11.01 -8.98 -2.29
N ARG A 37 10.35 -8.95 -1.13
CA ARG A 37 9.20 -8.08 -0.85
C ARG A 37 9.55 -6.60 -0.91
N GLN A 38 10.70 -6.20 -0.38
CA GLN A 38 11.15 -4.82 -0.44
C GLN A 38 11.40 -4.37 -1.89
N ALA A 39 12.04 -5.20 -2.70
CA ALA A 39 12.28 -4.89 -4.12
C ALA A 39 10.96 -4.79 -4.91
N GLN A 40 10.01 -5.70 -4.64
CA GLN A 40 8.67 -5.65 -5.22
C GLN A 40 7.93 -4.36 -4.83
N PHE A 41 8.00 -3.95 -3.56
CA PHE A 41 7.42 -2.68 -3.12
C PHE A 41 8.03 -1.49 -3.86
N VAL A 42 9.37 -1.44 -4.00
CA VAL A 42 10.05 -0.36 -4.73
C VAL A 42 9.61 -0.31 -6.19
N ALA A 43 9.45 -1.46 -6.85
CA ALA A 43 8.99 -1.54 -8.23
C ALA A 43 7.54 -1.09 -8.43
N LEU A 44 6.70 -1.22 -7.39
CA LEU A 44 5.28 -0.88 -7.41
C LEU A 44 4.95 0.42 -6.66
N ARG A 45 5.97 1.15 -6.21
CA ARG A 45 5.84 2.26 -5.27
C ARG A 45 4.79 3.27 -5.70
N ASP A 46 4.86 3.72 -6.96
CA ASP A 46 3.96 4.74 -7.50
C ASP A 46 2.49 4.29 -7.45
N ALA A 47 2.23 3.02 -7.79
CA ALA A 47 0.89 2.46 -7.76
C ALA A 47 0.39 2.28 -6.31
N VAL A 48 1.25 1.84 -5.40
CA VAL A 48 0.91 1.68 -3.98
C VAL A 48 0.63 3.03 -3.32
N GLU A 49 1.45 4.06 -3.58
CA GLU A 49 1.26 5.42 -3.06
C GLU A 49 -0.02 6.05 -3.62
N ARG A 50 -0.34 5.82 -4.90
CA ARG A 50 -1.60 6.27 -5.48
C ARG A 50 -2.82 5.66 -4.77
N ILE A 51 -2.82 4.34 -4.58
CA ILE A 51 -3.91 3.65 -3.88
C ILE A 51 -4.02 4.13 -2.43
N ALA A 52 -2.89 4.37 -1.75
CA ALA A 52 -2.89 4.92 -0.39
C ALA A 52 -3.52 6.31 -0.36
N SER A 53 -3.18 7.18 -1.33
CA SER A 53 -3.71 8.53 -1.46
C SER A 53 -5.23 8.51 -1.72
N ASP A 54 -5.70 7.66 -2.63
CA ASP A 54 -7.13 7.51 -2.92
C ASP A 54 -7.94 7.08 -1.67
N ILE A 55 -7.37 6.20 -0.83
CA ILE A 55 -7.97 5.80 0.45
C ILE A 55 -7.95 6.95 1.47
N TYR A 56 -6.86 7.72 1.50
CA TYR A 56 -6.74 8.88 2.39
C TYR A 56 -7.79 9.94 2.06
N ASP A 57 -7.97 10.27 0.78
CA ASP A 57 -8.87 11.33 0.34
C ASP A 57 -10.36 10.93 0.44
N SER A 58 -10.67 9.63 0.34
CA SER A 58 -12.05 9.12 0.37
C SER A 58 -12.63 8.88 1.77
N SER A 59 -11.81 8.96 2.82
CA SER A 59 -12.22 8.64 4.19
C SER A 59 -11.90 9.80 5.14
N PRO A 60 -12.72 10.08 6.17
CA PRO A 60 -12.30 10.94 7.27
C PRO A 60 -11.17 10.24 8.04
N VAL A 61 -9.94 10.40 7.58
CA VAL A 61 -8.77 9.81 8.22
C VAL A 61 -8.57 10.50 9.56
N VAL A 62 -8.91 9.79 10.62
CA VAL A 62 -8.62 10.22 11.99
C VAL A 62 -7.11 10.38 12.11
N ARG A 63 -6.65 11.50 12.68
CA ARG A 63 -5.21 11.75 12.89
C ARG A 63 -4.60 10.57 13.67
N GLY A 64 -3.59 9.91 13.09
CA GLY A 64 -2.97 8.70 13.66
C GLY A 64 -3.56 7.36 13.18
N ALA A 65 -4.53 7.37 12.26
CA ALA A 65 -5.02 6.14 11.64
C ALA A 65 -4.04 5.64 10.56
N THR A 66 -3.69 4.35 10.65
CA THR A 66 -2.93 3.65 9.62
C THR A 66 -3.81 3.37 8.38
N ILE A 67 -3.35 3.79 7.20
CA ILE A 67 -3.98 3.41 5.92
C ILE A 67 -3.68 1.93 5.67
N ARG A 68 -4.71 1.13 5.34
CA ARG A 68 -4.56 -0.30 5.06
C ARG A 68 -5.03 -0.65 3.66
N ILE A 69 -4.11 -1.09 2.83
CA ILE A 69 -4.35 -1.52 1.46
C ILE A 69 -4.59 -3.05 1.45
N PHE A 70 -5.73 -3.44 0.91
CA PHE A 70 -6.15 -4.82 0.74
C PHE A 70 -6.46 -5.09 -0.74
N THR A 71 -6.62 -6.35 -1.09
CA THR A 71 -6.93 -6.80 -2.46
C THR A 71 -8.16 -6.11 -3.05
N LYS A 72 -9.18 -5.82 -2.24
CA LYS A 72 -10.38 -5.06 -2.67
C LYS A 72 -10.11 -3.63 -3.15
N HIS A 73 -8.92 -3.08 -2.87
CA HIS A 73 -8.50 -1.76 -3.33
C HIS A 73 -7.67 -1.83 -4.61
N ILE A 74 -7.29 -3.03 -5.08
CA ILE A 74 -6.58 -3.20 -6.34
C ILE A 74 -7.62 -3.28 -7.45
N SER A 75 -7.67 -2.28 -8.32
CA SER A 75 -8.52 -2.32 -9.51
C SER A 75 -8.06 -3.46 -10.42
N LYS A 76 -8.99 -4.33 -10.80
CA LYS A 76 -8.75 -5.32 -11.85
C LYS A 76 -9.01 -4.60 -13.17
N GLU A 77 -7.95 -4.39 -13.95
CA GLU A 77 -8.09 -4.07 -15.38
C GLU A 77 -8.70 -5.25 -16.14
#